data_AF-A0A2V5MFZ6-F1
#
_entry.id   AF-A0A2V5MFZ6-F1
#
_cell.length_a   1.000
_cell.length_b   1.000
_cell.length_c   1.000
_cell.angle_alpha   90.00
_cell.angle_beta   90.00
_cell.angle_gamma   90.00
#
_symmetry.space_group_name_H-M   'P 1'
#
loop_
_entity.id
_entity.type
_entity.pdbx_description
1 polymer ?
#
loop_
_entity_poly.entity_id
_entity_poly.type
_entity_poly.pdbx_seq_one_letter_code
_entity_poly.pdbx_strand_id
1 'polypeptide(L)'
;SNGAAPANAYSFSKVIMDNIAGRAAAESPDWIIIGLRYFNVYGPREAHKGVPASMVYHLAQQIKAAQRPRIFKHGEQKRDFVYVKDAVDGSIRALNA
;
A
#
# COMPACT_ATOMS: atom_id res chain seq x y z
N SER A 1 3.89 4.76 -21.69
CA SER A 1 4.21 4.95 -20.25
C SER A 1 3.05 5.72 -19.65
N ASN A 2 2.51 5.30 -18.51
CA ASN A 2 1.41 6.00 -17.80
C ASN A 2 1.78 7.38 -17.20
N GLY A 3 2.93 7.95 -17.56
CA GLY A 3 3.38 9.27 -17.09
C GLY A 3 3.90 9.30 -15.64
N ALA A 4 3.93 8.16 -14.94
CA ALA A 4 4.41 8.11 -13.56
C ALA A 4 5.94 8.28 -13.46
N ALA A 5 6.38 9.01 -12.42
CA ALA A 5 7.79 9.21 -12.07
C ALA A 5 8.12 8.47 -10.75
N PRO A 6 8.42 7.16 -10.79
CA PRO A 6 8.65 6.36 -9.60
C PRO A 6 9.94 6.76 -8.88
N ALA A 7 9.87 6.93 -7.56
CA ALA A 7 10.99 7.39 -6.74
C ALA A 7 11.98 6.28 -6.34
N ASN A 8 11.61 5.00 -6.50
CA ASN A 8 12.46 3.84 -6.18
C ASN A 8 12.06 2.58 -6.97
N ALA A 9 12.88 1.52 -6.89
CA ALA A 9 12.66 0.25 -7.60
C ALA A 9 11.31 -0.42 -7.29
N TYR A 10 10.82 -0.31 -6.05
CA TYR A 10 9.51 -0.83 -5.68
C TYR A 10 8.38 -0.05 -6.39
N SER A 11 8.42 1.27 -6.37
CA SER A 11 7.44 2.09 -7.10
C SER A 11 7.52 1.89 -8.61
N PHE A 12 8.72 1.63 -9.15
CA PHE A 12 8.91 1.33 -10.57
C PHE A 12 8.25 0.01 -10.96
N SER A 13 8.36 -1.04 -10.14
CA SER A 13 7.68 -2.32 -10.42
C SER A 13 6.16 -2.19 -10.45
N LYS A 14 5.57 -1.31 -9.62
CA LYS A 14 4.13 -1.00 -9.64
C LYS A 14 3.72 -0.22 -10.89
N VAL A 15 4.54 0.73 -11.34
CA VAL A 15 4.31 1.42 -12.62
C VAL A 15 4.37 0.46 -13.81
N ILE A 16 5.31 -0.48 -13.81
CA ILE A 16 5.37 -1.55 -14.83
C ILE A 16 4.09 -2.38 -14.80
N MET A 17 3.63 -2.80 -13.61
CA MET A 17 2.41 -3.58 -13.45
C MET A 17 1.18 -2.86 -14.04
N ASP A 18 1.02 -1.56 -13.76
CA ASP A 18 -0.07 -0.75 -14.33
C ASP A 18 0.02 -0.67 -15.86
N ASN A 19 1.24 -0.51 -16.41
CA ASN A 19 1.43 -0.48 -17.86
C ASN A 19 1.12 -1.83 -18.53
N ILE A 20 1.47 -2.94 -17.87
CA ILE A 20 1.14 -4.30 -18.34
C ILE A 20 -0.37 -4.51 -18.33
N ALA A 21 -1.04 -4.15 -17.23
CA ALA A 21 -2.49 -4.22 -17.12
C ALA A 21 -3.19 -3.41 -18.23
N GLY A 22 -2.74 -2.19 -18.50
CA GLY A 22 -3.29 -1.37 -19.57
C GLY A 22 -3.12 -1.98 -20.96
N ARG A 23 -1.98 -2.65 -21.24
CA ARG A 23 -1.77 -3.37 -22.51
C ARG A 23 -2.67 -4.60 -22.62
N ALA A 24 -2.75 -5.40 -21.56
CA ALA A 24 -3.59 -6.60 -21.53
C ALA A 24 -5.07 -6.26 -21.75
N ALA A 25 -5.58 -5.19 -21.12
CA ALA A 25 -6.95 -4.72 -21.35
C ALA A 25 -7.18 -4.22 -22.79
N ALA A 26 -6.17 -3.64 -23.44
CA ALA A 26 -6.27 -3.22 -24.84
C ALA A 26 -6.26 -4.42 -25.82
N GLU A 27 -5.54 -5.49 -25.48
CA GLU A 27 -5.44 -6.70 -26.30
C GLU A 27 -6.61 -7.68 -26.06
N SER A 28 -7.24 -7.62 -24.89
CA SER A 28 -8.36 -8.48 -24.49
C SER A 28 -9.55 -7.64 -24.02
N PRO A 29 -10.45 -7.22 -24.92
CA PRO A 29 -11.57 -6.33 -24.60
C PRO A 29 -12.54 -6.87 -23.55
N ASP A 30 -12.60 -8.20 -23.39
CA ASP A 30 -13.47 -8.87 -22.40
C ASP A 30 -12.87 -8.85 -20.98
N TRP A 31 -11.63 -8.41 -20.80
CA TRP A 31 -10.98 -8.37 -19.50
C TRP A 31 -11.29 -7.07 -18.75
N ILE A 32 -11.91 -7.19 -17.58
CA ILE A 32 -12.06 -6.08 -16.64
C ILE A 32 -10.93 -6.14 -15.63
N ILE A 33 -10.05 -5.13 -15.64
CA ILE A 33 -8.92 -5.02 -14.72
C ILE A 33 -9.09 -3.79 -13.84
N ILE A 34 -9.12 -4.01 -12.52
CA ILE A 34 -9.24 -2.94 -11.53
C ILE A 34 -7.96 -2.84 -10.70
N GLY A 35 -7.27 -1.71 -10.83
CA GLY A 35 -6.05 -1.42 -10.09
C GLY A 35 -6.33 -0.80 -8.72
N LEU A 36 -6.04 -1.54 -7.63
CA LEU A 36 -6.18 -1.04 -6.27
C LEU A 36 -4.84 -0.49 -5.74
N ARG A 37 -4.79 0.83 -5.50
CA ARG A 37 -3.61 1.52 -4.96
C ARG A 37 -3.78 1.78 -3.46
N TYR A 38 -3.27 0.87 -2.63
CA TYR A 38 -3.36 0.99 -1.18
C TYR A 38 -2.43 2.06 -0.59
N PHE A 39 -2.90 2.74 0.45
CA PHE A 39 -2.15 3.72 1.22
C PHE A 39 -1.97 3.24 2.67
N ASN A 40 -0.70 3.09 3.09
CA ASN A 40 -0.23 2.70 4.44
C ASN A 40 -1.25 1.87 5.25
N VAL A 41 -1.60 0.69 4.75
CA VAL A 41 -2.57 -0.18 5.41
C VAL A 41 -2.02 -0.68 6.74
N TYR A 42 -2.80 -0.54 7.81
CA TYR A 42 -2.42 -0.99 9.15
C TYR A 42 -3.52 -1.84 9.80
N GLY A 43 -3.14 -2.68 10.77
CA GLY A 43 -4.13 -3.39 11.59
C GLY A 43 -3.61 -4.66 12.27
N PRO A 44 -4.54 -5.54 12.69
CA PRO A 44 -4.18 -6.84 13.25
C PRO A 44 -3.34 -7.69 12.30
N ARG A 45 -2.60 -8.64 12.88
CA ARG A 45 -1.82 -9.68 12.17
C ARG A 45 -0.61 -9.16 11.37
N GLU A 46 -0.07 -7.98 11.66
CA GLU A 46 1.14 -7.49 10.98
C GLU A 46 2.47 -8.09 11.45
N ALA A 47 2.47 -8.86 12.55
CA ALA A 47 3.68 -9.39 13.17
C ALA A 47 4.57 -10.22 12.22
N HIS A 48 3.95 -10.97 11.29
CA HIS A 48 4.68 -11.78 10.31
C HIS A 48 5.39 -10.97 9.23
N LYS A 49 5.04 -9.68 9.05
CA LYS A 49 5.62 -8.84 8.00
C LYS A 49 7.07 -8.46 8.32
N GLY A 50 7.49 -8.46 9.57
CA GLY A 50 8.85 -8.03 9.95
C GLY A 50 9.11 -6.57 9.57
N VAL A 51 10.22 -6.32 8.86
CA VAL A 51 10.64 -4.97 8.44
C VAL A 51 9.54 -4.18 7.69
N PRO A 52 8.84 -4.75 6.68
CA PRO A 52 7.77 -4.05 5.95
C PRO A 52 6.42 -3.91 6.70
N ALA A 53 6.34 -4.23 7.99
CA ALA A 53 5.14 -3.92 8.78
C ALA A 53 4.85 -2.40 8.81
N SER A 54 3.59 -2.03 9.04
CA SER A 54 3.20 -0.62 9.08
C SER A 54 3.95 0.18 10.15
N MET A 55 4.10 1.48 9.91
CA MET A 55 4.64 2.40 10.91
C MET A 55 3.83 2.37 12.21
N VAL A 56 2.50 2.25 12.11
CA VAL A 56 1.61 2.13 13.28
C VAL A 56 1.99 0.91 14.12
N TYR A 57 2.25 -0.24 13.48
CA TYR A 57 2.70 -1.45 14.16
C TYR A 57 4.06 -1.23 14.86
N HIS A 58 5.07 -0.73 14.15
CA HIS A 58 6.40 -0.50 14.71
C HIS A 58 6.41 0.46 15.89
N LEU A 59 5.70 1.58 15.78
CA LEU A 59 5.58 2.55 16.88
C LEU A 59 4.83 1.95 18.07
N ALA A 60 3.76 1.19 17.83
CA ALA A 60 3.03 0.52 18.91
C ALA A 60 3.90 -0.49 19.67
N GLN A 61 4.78 -1.24 18.98
CA GLN A 61 5.72 -2.16 19.63
C GLN A 61 6.75 -1.41 20.48
N GLN A 62 7.31 -0.30 19.99
CA GLN A 62 8.24 0.53 20.76
C GLN A 62 7.59 1.05 22.05
N ILE A 63 6.37 1.60 21.95
CA ILE A 63 5.62 2.10 23.12
C ILE A 63 5.37 0.97 24.12
N LYS A 64 4.94 -0.20 23.66
CA LYS A 64 4.71 -1.38 24.51
C LYS A 64 5.97 -1.86 25.23
N ALA A 65 7.13 -1.71 24.60
CA ALA A 65 8.43 -2.02 25.18
C ALA A 65 8.99 -0.89 26.06
N ALA A 66 8.19 0.13 26.40
CA ALA A 66 8.63 1.33 27.12
C ALA A 66 9.80 2.07 26.43
N GLN A 67 9.92 1.91 25.11
CA GLN A 67 10.91 2.61 24.29
C GLN A 67 10.31 3.89 23.69
N ARG A 68 11.15 4.91 23.51
CA ARG A 68 10.75 6.15 22.87
C ARG A 68 10.43 5.90 21.38
N PRO A 69 9.22 6.24 20.91
CA PRO A 69 8.85 6.13 19.50
C PRO A 69 9.81 6.88 18.59
N ARG A 70 10.33 6.22 17.55
CA ARG A 70 11.24 6.85 16.58
C ARG A 70 10.46 7.70 15.59
N ILE A 71 10.67 9.01 15.65
CA ILE A 71 10.23 9.95 14.61
C ILE A 71 11.39 10.16 13.64
N PHE A 72 11.12 10.05 12.34
CA PHE A 72 12.11 10.37 11.32
C PHE A 72 12.10 11.88 11.05
N LYS A 73 13.30 12.49 11.03
CA LYS A 73 13.48 13.95 10.92
C LYS A 73 12.73 14.70 12.02
N HIS A 74 11.75 15.54 11.66
CA HIS A 74 11.00 16.41 12.57
C HIS A 74 9.51 16.05 12.67
N GLY A 75 9.08 14.91 12.09
CA GLY A 75 7.68 14.46 12.24
C GLY A 75 6.67 15.12 11.32
N GLU A 76 7.12 15.99 10.41
CA GLU A 76 6.25 16.73 9.46
C GLU A 76 5.65 15.86 8.36
N GLN A 77 6.09 14.60 8.24
CA GLN A 77 5.59 13.68 7.23
C GLN A 77 4.10 13.40 7.44
N LYS A 78 3.30 13.70 6.40
CA LYS A 78 1.89 13.32 6.33
C LYS A 78 1.75 12.02 5.56
N ARG A 79 0.90 11.12 6.06
CA ARG A 79 0.60 9.83 5.44
C ARG A 79 -0.88 9.56 5.63
N ASP A 80 -1.52 9.03 4.60
CA ASP A 80 -2.86 8.49 4.69
C ASP A 80 -2.77 7.03 5.17
N PHE A 81 -3.50 6.70 6.23
CA PHE A 81 -3.50 5.38 6.86
C PHE A 81 -4.90 4.78 6.73
N VAL A 82 -4.96 3.61 6.10
CA VAL A 82 -6.21 2.88 5.91
C VAL A 82 -6.25 1.67 6.83
N TYR A 83 -7.33 1.52 7.60
CA TYR A 83 -7.48 0.33 8.43
C TYR A 83 -7.69 -0.91 7.55
N VAL A 84 -7.09 -2.04 7.92
CA VAL A 84 -7.09 -3.25 7.09
C VAL A 84 -8.48 -3.74 6.72
N LYS A 85 -9.50 -3.55 7.58
CA LYS A 85 -10.86 -3.97 7.24
C LYS A 85 -11.49 -3.08 6.16
N ASP A 86 -11.16 -1.80 6.11
CA ASP A 86 -11.65 -0.88 5.08
C ASP A 86 -10.98 -1.19 3.73
N ALA A 87 -9.69 -1.51 3.75
CA ALA A 87 -8.99 -1.99 2.55
C ALA A 87 -9.62 -3.29 2.01
N VAL A 88 -9.98 -4.23 2.89
CA VAL A 88 -10.68 -5.48 2.52
C VAL A 88 -12.07 -5.19 1.94
N ASP A 89 -12.87 -4.34 2.59
CA ASP A 89 -14.19 -3.96 2.09
C ASP A 89 -14.10 -3.32 0.69
N GLY A 90 -13.17 -2.37 0.50
CA GLY A 90 -12.91 -1.77 -0.80
C GLY A 90 -12.47 -2.80 -1.86
N SER A 91 -11.69 -3.80 -1.47
CA SER A 91 -11.26 -4.87 -2.38
C SER A 91 -12.43 -5.75 -2.82
N ILE A 92 -13.33 -6.09 -1.90
CA ILE A 92 -14.52 -6.89 -2.19
C ILE A 92 -15.49 -6.11 -3.07
N ARG A 93 -15.66 -4.80 -2.84
CA ARG A 93 -16.51 -3.95 -3.68
C ARG A 93 -15.97 -3.85 -5.10
N ALA A 94 -14.65 -3.79 -5.26
CA ALA A 94 -14.02 -3.77 -6.57
C ALA A 94 -14.32 -5.02 -7.41
N LEU A 95 -14.59 -6.17 -6.80
CA LEU A 95 -14.99 -7.38 -7.56
C LEU A 95 -16.30 -7.20 -8.32
N ASN A 96 -17.19 -6.33 -7.84
CA ASN A 96 -18.53 -6.11 -8.40
C ASN A 96 -18.66 -4.76 -9.12
N ALA A 97 -17.53 -4.09 -9.40
CA ALA A 97 -17.49 -2.76 -10.00
C ALA A 97 -17.47 -2.79 -11.53
#